data_AF-A0AAD7Z1G6-F1
#
_entry.id   AF-A0AAD7Z1G6-F1
#
_cell.length_a   1.000
_cell.length_b   1.000
_cell.length_c   1.000
_cell.angle_alpha   90.00
_cell.angle_beta   90.00
_cell.angle_gamma   90.00
#
_symmetry.space_group_name_H-M   'P 1'
#
loop_
_entity.id
_entity.type
_entity.pdbx_description
1 polymer ?
#
loop_
_entity_poly.entity_id
_entity_poly.type
_entity_poly.pdbx_seq_one_letter_code
_entity_poly.pdbx_strand_id
1 'polypeptide(L)'
;MTEVLRQGMEYYIPFSDVSTSGETRPWFSAECSRDHALKHTACRTWVDARTFNSFDFSEKKKAFNRTAKSCKKVMRKSRFDHISRIGNKLASYPPGSKAFGPWQSRLNQTSAAPHCLHC
;
A
#
# COMPACT_ATOMS: atom_id res chain seq x y z
N MET A 1 8.58 -20.50 -13.47
CA MET A 1 9.45 -19.29 -13.54
C MET A 1 8.66 -17.99 -13.59
N THR A 2 7.45 -17.99 -14.16
CA THR A 2 6.57 -16.81 -14.27
C THR A 2 6.06 -16.29 -12.91
N GLU A 3 5.82 -17.17 -11.94
CA GLU A 3 5.26 -16.81 -10.61
C GLU A 3 6.18 -15.88 -9.79
N VAL A 4 7.50 -16.13 -9.83
CA VAL A 4 8.50 -15.36 -9.06
C VAL A 4 8.77 -14.02 -9.74
N LEU A 5 8.77 -13.98 -11.07
CA LEU A 5 8.81 -12.72 -11.85
C LEU A 5 7.53 -11.90 -11.65
N ARG A 6 6.37 -12.55 -11.56
CA ARG A 6 5.08 -11.92 -11.25
C ARG A 6 5.08 -11.29 -9.86
N GLN A 7 5.55 -12.02 -8.84
CA GLN A 7 5.74 -11.47 -7.50
C GLN A 7 6.74 -10.29 -7.52
N GLY A 8 7.86 -10.44 -8.23
CA GLY A 8 8.84 -9.35 -8.44
C GLY A 8 8.25 -8.10 -9.08
N MET A 9 7.38 -8.25 -10.08
CA MET A 9 6.69 -7.14 -10.73
C MET A 9 5.61 -6.52 -9.85
N GLU A 10 4.87 -7.31 -9.06
CA GLU A 10 3.98 -6.80 -8.00
C GLU A 10 4.76 -6.02 -6.92
N TYR A 11 6.02 -6.37 -6.67
CA TYR A 11 6.90 -5.67 -5.72
C TYR A 11 7.47 -4.35 -6.25
N TYR A 12 7.73 -4.24 -7.56
CA TYR A 12 8.51 -3.13 -8.12
C TYR A 12 7.70 -2.01 -8.78
N ILE A 13 6.39 -2.16 -8.97
CA ILE A 13 5.55 -1.07 -9.48
C ILE A 13 4.76 -0.48 -8.30
N PRO A 14 5.21 0.63 -7.69
CA PRO A 14 4.54 1.20 -6.51
C PRO A 14 3.20 1.87 -6.86
N PHE A 15 2.81 1.86 -8.13
CA PHE A 15 1.70 2.67 -8.67
C PHE A 15 0.79 1.95 -9.67
N SER A 16 1.02 0.68 -10.01
CA SER A 16 0.09 -0.02 -10.89
C SER A 16 -1.11 -0.48 -10.07
N ASP A 17 -2.26 0.18 -10.27
CA ASP A 17 -3.60 -0.34 -9.95
C ASP A 17 -3.95 -1.59 -10.78
N VAL A 18 -2.96 -2.26 -11.37
CA VAL A 18 -3.12 -3.46 -12.19
C VAL A 18 -3.19 -4.66 -11.24
N SER A 19 -4.39 -4.97 -10.78
CA SER A 19 -4.72 -6.29 -10.22
C SER A 19 -4.61 -7.31 -11.36
N THR A 20 -3.50 -8.05 -11.43
CA THR A 20 -3.31 -9.11 -12.43
C THR A 20 -4.08 -10.39 -12.11
N SER A 21 -4.53 -10.57 -10.87
CA SER A 21 -5.62 -11.48 -10.51
C SER A 21 -6.84 -10.66 -10.10
N GLY A 22 -8.06 -11.12 -10.40
CA GLY A 22 -9.31 -10.50 -9.95
C GLY A 22 -9.51 -10.49 -8.42
N GLU A 23 -8.45 -10.77 -7.65
CA GLU A 23 -8.46 -10.72 -6.20
C GLU A 23 -8.18 -9.30 -5.71
N THR A 24 -8.97 -8.90 -4.72
CA THR A 24 -8.74 -7.73 -3.87
C THR A 24 -7.27 -7.55 -3.56
N ARG A 25 -6.77 -6.31 -3.70
CA ARG A 25 -5.39 -5.89 -3.38
C ARG A 25 -4.84 -6.71 -2.19
N PRO A 26 -3.72 -7.44 -2.33
CA PRO A 26 -3.27 -8.42 -1.32
C PRO A 26 -2.90 -7.80 0.04
N TRP A 27 -2.71 -6.49 0.09
CA TRP A 27 -2.48 -5.71 1.30
C TRP A 27 -3.75 -5.11 1.92
N PHE A 28 -4.92 -5.26 1.28
CA PHE A 28 -6.18 -4.68 1.74
C PHE A 28 -6.80 -5.57 2.81
N SER A 29 -6.68 -5.13 4.06
CA SER A 29 -7.14 -5.87 5.22
C SER A 29 -8.63 -5.64 5.51
N ALA A 30 -9.19 -6.47 6.40
CA ALA A 30 -10.53 -6.24 6.95
C ALA A 30 -10.67 -4.85 7.62
N GLU A 31 -9.58 -4.33 8.21
CA GLU A 31 -9.52 -2.98 8.77
C GLU A 31 -9.67 -1.92 7.67
N CYS A 32 -8.99 -2.10 6.53
CA CYS A 32 -9.17 -1.23 5.37
C CYS A 32 -10.61 -1.25 4.86
N SER A 33 -11.23 -2.44 4.78
CA SER A 33 -12.62 -2.60 4.34
C SER A 33 -13.59 -1.84 5.24
N ARG A 34 -13.46 -2.02 6.55
CA ARG A 34 -14.29 -1.34 7.56
C ARG A 34 -14.15 0.19 7.46
N ASP A 35 -12.92 0.70 7.45
CA ASP A 35 -12.69 2.15 7.39
C ASP A 35 -13.14 2.75 6.05
N HIS A 36 -13.02 1.99 4.96
CA HIS A 36 -13.54 2.38 3.66
C HIS A 36 -15.08 2.49 3.67
N ALA A 37 -15.78 1.51 4.27
CA ALA A 37 -17.23 1.56 4.45
C ALA A 37 -17.67 2.74 5.33
N LEU A 38 -16.95 3.03 6.42
CA LEU A 38 -17.23 4.19 7.28
C LEU A 38 -17.06 5.51 6.54
N LYS A 39 -15.97 5.68 5.78
CA LYS A 39 -15.75 6.85 4.93
C LYS A 39 -16.88 7.00 3.90
N HIS A 40 -17.30 5.91 3.28
CA HIS A 40 -18.36 5.92 2.27
C HIS A 40 -19.71 6.34 2.88
N THR A 41 -20.06 5.81 4.05
CA THR A 41 -21.26 6.21 4.78
C THR A 41 -21.21 7.68 5.18
N ALA A 42 -20.11 8.17 5.75
CA ALA A 42 -19.97 9.58 6.11
C ALA A 42 -20.01 10.52 4.89
N CYS A 43 -19.50 10.07 3.74
CA CYS A 43 -19.60 10.80 2.47
C CYS A 43 -21.05 10.98 2.05
N ARG A 44 -21.85 9.90 2.05
CA ARG A 44 -23.28 9.96 1.73
C ARG A 44 -24.02 10.93 2.64
N THR A 45 -23.83 10.79 3.96
CA THR A 45 -24.47 11.69 4.94
C THR A 45 -24.08 13.16 4.72
N TRP A 46 -22.82 13.43 4.36
CA TRP A 46 -22.37 14.79 4.04
C TRP A 46 -22.97 15.33 2.73
N VAL A 47 -23.05 14.49 1.69
CA VAL A 47 -23.68 14.85 0.40
C VAL A 47 -25.17 15.12 0.60
N ASP A 48 -25.88 14.27 1.33
CA ASP A 48 -27.31 14.45 1.61
C ASP A 48 -27.57 15.77 2.34
N ALA A 49 -26.77 16.08 3.37
CA ALA A 49 -26.89 17.34 4.10
C ALA A 49 -26.60 18.57 3.23
N ARG A 50 -25.72 18.44 2.23
CA ARG A 50 -25.48 19.48 1.23
C ARG A 50 -26.71 19.68 0.35
N THR A 51 -27.29 18.59 -0.14
CA THR A 51 -28.46 18.61 -1.03
C THR A 51 -29.68 19.22 -0.34
N PHE A 52 -29.90 18.90 0.93
CA PHE A 52 -31.04 19.39 1.70
C PHE A 52 -30.77 20.69 2.48
N ASN A 53 -29.66 21.39 2.22
CA ASN A 53 -29.25 22.62 2.94
C ASN A 53 -29.39 22.48 4.48
N SER A 54 -28.96 21.33 5.00
CA SER A 54 -29.14 21.04 6.42
C SER A 54 -28.25 21.94 7.28
N PHE A 55 -28.80 22.43 8.40
CA PHE A 55 -28.08 23.27 9.37
C PHE A 55 -26.84 22.58 9.96
N ASP A 56 -26.81 21.24 9.95
CA ASP A 56 -25.69 20.42 10.44
C ASP A 56 -24.62 20.10 9.37
N PHE A 57 -24.67 20.72 8.20
CA PHE A 57 -23.74 20.48 7.09
C PHE A 57 -22.26 20.56 7.51
N SER A 58 -21.91 21.55 8.33
CA SER A 58 -20.54 21.75 8.83
C SER A 58 -20.07 20.57 9.69
N GLU A 59 -20.95 20.03 10.54
CA GLU A 59 -20.63 18.90 11.41
C GLU A 59 -20.45 17.62 10.60
N LYS A 60 -21.34 17.36 9.63
CA LYS A 60 -21.25 16.21 8.72
C LYS A 60 -20.00 16.28 7.84
N LYS A 61 -19.61 17.47 7.38
CA LYS A 61 -18.33 17.69 6.67
C LYS A 61 -17.13 17.36 7.58
N LYS A 62 -17.14 17.77 8.84
CA LYS A 62 -16.08 17.43 9.82
C LYS A 62 -16.02 15.92 10.06
N ALA A 63 -17.16 15.25 10.18
CA ALA A 63 -17.25 13.80 10.35
C ALA A 63 -16.68 13.05 9.14
N PHE A 64 -17.03 13.47 7.92
CA PHE A 64 -16.43 12.95 6.68
C PHE A 64 -14.91 13.14 6.65
N ASN A 65 -14.42 14.35 6.95
CA ASN A 65 -12.98 14.63 6.94
C ASN A 65 -12.22 13.76 7.96
N ARG A 66 -12.81 13.51 9.14
CA ARG A 66 -12.23 12.64 10.16
C ARG A 66 -12.12 11.20 9.68
N THR A 67 -13.21 10.64 9.15
CA THR A 67 -13.24 9.26 8.63
C THR A 67 -12.34 9.10 7.40
N ALA A 68 -12.27 10.10 6.52
CA ALA A 68 -11.36 10.11 5.38
C ALA A 68 -9.87 10.09 5.81
N LYS A 69 -9.50 10.87 6.83
CA LYS A 69 -8.14 10.83 7.41
C LYS A 69 -7.83 9.46 8.04
N SER A 70 -8.77 8.88 8.77
CA SER A 70 -8.62 7.53 9.35
C SER A 70 -8.39 6.49 8.26
N CYS A 71 -9.28 6.42 7.26
CA CYS A 71 -9.20 5.48 6.16
C CYS A 71 -7.86 5.59 5.41
N LYS A 72 -7.39 6.82 5.14
CA LYS A 72 -6.07 7.05 4.53
C LYS A 72 -4.92 6.51 5.40
N LYS A 73 -5.00 6.69 6.73
CA LYS A 73 -3.99 6.18 7.67
C LYS A 73 -3.97 4.66 7.69
N VAL A 74 -5.13 4.02 7.79
CA VAL A 74 -5.27 2.55 7.82
C VAL A 74 -4.78 1.93 6.51
N MET A 75 -5.15 2.50 5.35
CA MET A 75 -4.65 2.03 4.06
C MET A 75 -3.12 2.11 3.94
N ARG A 76 -2.52 3.23 4.38
CA ARG A 76 -1.07 3.40 4.39
C ARG A 76 -0.38 2.38 5.30
N LYS A 77 -0.92 2.18 6.50
CA LYS A 77 -0.40 1.21 7.46
C LYS A 77 -0.46 -0.21 6.90
N SER A 78 -1.64 -0.64 6.44
CA SER A 78 -1.84 -2.00 5.90
C SER A 78 -0.89 -2.29 4.74
N ARG A 79 -0.64 -1.30 3.88
CA ARG A 79 0.34 -1.41 2.79
C ARG A 79 1.78 -1.49 3.31
N PHE A 80 2.16 -0.65 4.27
CA PHE A 80 3.49 -0.67 4.87
C PHE A 80 3.76 -2.00 5.61
N ASP A 81 2.79 -2.49 6.36
CA ASP A 81 2.87 -3.76 7.08
C ASP A 81 3.04 -4.92 6.09
N HIS A 82 2.33 -4.88 4.96
CA HIS A 82 2.51 -5.87 3.89
C HIS A 82 3.94 -5.86 3.32
N ILE A 83 4.44 -4.68 2.92
CA ILE A 83 5.82 -4.52 2.42
C ILE A 83 6.83 -5.02 3.46
N SER A 84 6.63 -4.67 4.73
CA SER A 84 7.52 -5.08 5.83
C SER A 84 7.50 -6.60 6.04
N ARG A 85 6.34 -7.25 6.00
CA ARG A 85 6.22 -8.72 6.10
C ARG A 85 6.97 -9.42 4.97
N ILE A 86 6.88 -8.89 3.76
CA ILE A 86 7.62 -9.41 2.61
C ILE A 86 9.12 -9.21 2.79
N GLY A 87 9.56 -8.00 3.18
CA GLY A 87 10.97 -7.73 3.46
C GLY A 87 11.55 -8.67 4.51
N ASN A 88 10.82 -8.90 5.60
CA ASN A 88 11.21 -9.84 6.65
C ASN A 88 11.24 -11.29 6.15
N LYS A 89 10.26 -11.70 5.34
CA LYS A 89 10.26 -13.02 4.71
C LYS A 89 11.46 -13.20 3.79
N LEU A 90 11.80 -12.18 2.99
CA LEU A 90 12.97 -12.22 2.11
C LEU A 90 14.28 -12.30 2.90
N ALA A 91 14.42 -11.52 3.99
CA ALA A 91 15.58 -11.55 4.87
C ALA A 91 15.75 -12.89 5.60
N SER A 92 14.67 -13.66 5.78
CA SER A 92 14.72 -14.99 6.42
C SER A 92 15.29 -16.10 5.52
N TYR A 93 15.41 -15.88 4.21
CA TYR A 93 16.01 -16.87 3.32
C TYR A 93 17.54 -16.88 3.44
N PRO A 94 18.18 -18.06 3.53
CA PRO A 94 19.63 -18.14 3.57
C PRO A 94 20.22 -17.57 2.27
N PRO A 95 21.34 -16.82 2.36
CA PRO A 95 22.07 -16.37 1.18
C PRO A 95 22.40 -17.57 0.27
N GLY A 96 22.03 -17.49 -1.02
CA GLY A 96 22.29 -18.58 -1.98
C GLY A 96 21.14 -19.59 -2.17
N SER A 97 19.96 -19.37 -1.58
CA SER A 97 18.77 -20.14 -2.00
C SER A 97 18.47 -19.91 -3.49
N LYS A 98 18.41 -20.99 -4.28
CA LYS A 98 18.26 -20.98 -5.75
C LYS A 98 17.00 -20.27 -6.27
N ALA A 99 16.12 -19.80 -5.40
CA ALA A 99 14.89 -19.09 -5.73
C ALA A 99 15.12 -17.63 -6.17
N PHE A 100 16.28 -17.02 -5.86
CA PHE A 100 16.51 -15.57 -6.05
C PHE A 100 17.80 -15.21 -6.81
N GLY A 101 18.43 -16.16 -7.49
CA GLY A 101 19.71 -15.98 -8.20
C GLY A 101 19.78 -14.73 -9.10
N PRO A 102 18.79 -14.44 -9.96
CA PRO A 102 18.83 -13.26 -10.84
C PRO A 102 18.71 -11.91 -10.12
N TRP A 103 18.20 -11.88 -8.89
CA TRP A 103 17.90 -10.65 -8.14
C TRP A 103 19.02 -10.26 -7.17
N GLN A 104 19.78 -11.24 -6.68
CA GLN A 104 20.84 -11.02 -5.69
C GLN A 104 22.05 -10.25 -6.27
N SER A 105 22.35 -10.42 -7.56
CA SER A 105 23.45 -9.71 -8.23
C SER A 105 23.20 -8.21 -8.44
N ARG A 106 21.95 -7.74 -8.33
CA ARG A 106 21.59 -6.33 -8.57
C ARG A 106 21.52 -5.49 -7.28
N LEU A 107 21.35 -6.11 -6.12
CA LEU A 107 21.39 -5.43 -4.81
C LEU A 107 22.84 -5.11 -4.37
N ASN A 108 23.83 -5.91 -4.79
CA ASN A 108 25.24 -5.65 -4.48
C ASN A 108 25.88 -4.53 -5.33
N GLN A 109 25.19 -4.00 -6.35
CA GLN A 109 25.71 -2.88 -7.15
C GLN A 109 25.36 -1.50 -6.56
N THR A 110 24.38 -1.40 -5.65
CA THR A 110 24.00 -0.12 -5.01
C THR A 110 24.70 0.12 -3.67
N SER A 111 25.45 -0.85 -3.14
CA SER A 111 26.22 -0.70 -1.90
C SER A 111 27.69 -0.30 -2.13
N ALA A 112 28.17 -0.40 -3.38
CA ALA A 112 29.49 0.12 -3.74
C ALA A 112 29.34 1.58 -4.16
N ALA A 113 29.33 2.48 -3.18
CA ALA A 113 29.72 3.85 -3.43
C ALA A 113 31.16 3.83 -3.97
N PRO A 114 31.46 4.33 -5.19
CA PRO A 114 32.81 4.71 -5.49
C PRO A 114 33.13 5.92 -4.62
N HIS A 115 34.12 5.72 -3.76
CA HIS A 115 34.86 6.74 -3.05
C HIS A 115 34.93 8.05 -3.84
N CYS A 116 34.61 9.15 -3.16
CA CYS A 116 35.15 10.45 -3.52
C CYS A 116 36.67 10.32 -3.66
N LEU A 117 37.18 10.54 -4.87
CA LEU A 117 38.57 10.81 -5.15
C LEU A 117 38.60 11.93 -6.19
N HIS A 118 39.37 12.97 -5.84
CA HIS A 118 39.64 14.19 -6.58
C HIS A 118 39.72 14.04 -8.10
N CYS A 119 39.05 14.95 -8.82
CA CYS A 119 39.68 16.01 -9.62
C CYS A 119 38.61 17.01 -10.07
#